data_AF-A0A6N7MCN4-F1
#
_entry.id   AF-A0A6N7MCN4-F1
#
_cell.length_a   1.000
_cell.length_b   1.000
_cell.length_c   1.000
_cell.angle_alpha   90.00
_cell.angle_beta   90.00
_cell.angle_gamma   90.00
#
_symmetry.space_group_name_H-M   'P 1'
#
loop_
_entity.id
_entity.type
_entity.pdbx_description
1 polymer ?
#
loop_
_entity_poly.entity_id
_entity_poly.type
_entity_poly.pdbx_seq_one_letter_code
_entity_poly.pdbx_strand_id
1 'polypeptide(L)'
;MELFKGGGMRRRKLGNIVLGITLGGIIGSALSYLLAGAFPKGPVKNFFFSALKVGFSTVQVDLGFFSFSLGLSINITILTVIFIFLAIYLLYKL
;
A
#
# COMPACT_ATOMS: atom_id res chain seq x y z
N MET A 1 -11.63 38.14 -10.62
CA MET A 1 -11.46 36.69 -10.87
C MET A 1 -10.46 36.17 -9.83
N GLU A 2 -10.87 36.10 -8.56
CA GLU A 2 -9.97 35.84 -7.41
C GLU A 2 -10.58 34.83 -6.41
N LEU A 3 -11.25 33.77 -6.89
CA LEU A 3 -12.00 32.86 -6.02
C LEU A 3 -11.41 31.45 -5.88
N PHE A 4 -10.07 31.30 -5.92
CA PHE A 4 -9.41 30.02 -5.63
C PHE A 4 -8.30 30.09 -4.58
N LYS A 5 -8.41 31.01 -3.62
CA LYS A 5 -7.53 31.03 -2.44
C LYS A 5 -8.27 30.54 -1.19
N GLY A 6 -8.62 29.25 -1.20
CA GLY A 6 -9.27 28.57 -0.07
C GLY A 6 -8.81 27.12 0.07
N GLY A 7 -7.58 26.89 0.56
CA GLY A 7 -7.10 25.52 0.72
C GLY A 7 -5.72 25.33 1.37
N GLY A 8 -5.30 26.21 2.29
CA GLY A 8 -3.93 26.22 2.81
C GLY A 8 -3.59 25.13 3.85
N MET A 9 -4.53 24.75 4.73
CA MET A 9 -4.25 23.78 5.82
C MET A 9 -4.88 22.39 5.63
N ARG A 10 -6.08 22.30 5.03
CA ARG A 10 -6.78 21.00 4.85
C ARG A 10 -6.20 20.15 3.72
N ARG A 11 -5.73 20.78 2.63
CA ARG A 11 -5.09 20.08 1.49
C ARG A 11 -3.72 19.50 1.86
N ARG A 12 -2.93 20.21 2.68
CA ARG A 12 -1.64 19.70 3.19
C ARG A 12 -1.82 18.44 4.03
N LYS A 13 -2.82 18.43 4.93
CA LYS A 13 -3.14 17.24 5.76
C LYS A 13 -3.57 16.03 4.91
N LEU A 14 -4.39 16.24 3.87
CA LEU A 14 -4.77 15.16 2.95
C LEU A 14 -3.58 14.65 2.13
N GLY A 15 -2.72 15.55 1.64
CA GLY A 15 -1.50 15.18 0.92
C GLY A 15 -0.56 14.32 1.75
N ASN A 16 -0.33 14.68 3.03
CA ASN A 16 0.52 13.91 3.93
C ASN A 16 -0.06 12.52 4.22
N ILE A 17 -1.39 12.38 4.31
CA ILE A 17 -2.03 11.06 4.50
C ILE A 17 -1.81 10.17 3.27
N VAL A 18 -2.07 10.69 2.07
CA VAL A 18 -1.89 9.93 0.82
C VAL A 18 -0.42 9.53 0.63
N LEU A 19 0.52 10.44 0.91
CA LEU A 19 1.95 10.16 0.88
C LEU A 19 2.33 9.11 1.93
N GLY A 20 1.81 9.21 3.15
CA GLY A 20 2.08 8.24 4.22
C GLY A 20 1.57 6.84 3.88
N ILE A 21 0.38 6.73 3.30
CA ILE A 21 -0.16 5.44 2.83
C ILE A 21 0.71 4.86 1.71
N THR A 22 1.14 5.69 0.76
CA THR A 22 1.94 5.23 -0.38
C THR A 22 3.34 4.80 0.05
N LEU A 23 4.05 5.66 0.79
CA LEU A 23 5.41 5.37 1.27
C LEU A 23 5.42 4.23 2.28
N GLY A 24 4.54 4.28 3.29
CA GLY A 24 4.44 3.22 4.28
C GLY A 24 3.97 1.90 3.69
N GLY A 25 3.11 1.93 2.67
CA GLY A 25 2.70 0.76 1.91
C GLY A 25 3.88 0.11 1.19
N ILE A 26 4.61 0.89 0.37
CA ILE A 26 5.77 0.39 -0.39
C ILE A 26 6.85 -0.18 0.55
N ILE A 27 7.24 0.60 1.56
CA ILE A 27 8.30 0.22 2.50
C ILE A 27 7.86 -0.98 3.35
N GLY A 28 6.64 -0.94 3.88
CA GLY A 28 6.11 -1.99 4.73
C GLY A 28 5.96 -3.32 3.99
N SER A 29 5.50 -3.30 2.74
CA SER A 29 5.40 -4.50 1.91
C SER A 29 6.78 -5.07 1.56
N ALA A 30 7.74 -4.23 1.18
CA ALA A 30 9.11 -4.67 0.88
C ALA A 30 9.78 -5.29 2.11
N LEU A 31 9.70 -4.63 3.27
CA LEU A 31 10.26 -5.15 4.52
C LEU A 31 9.54 -6.42 4.98
N SER A 32 8.22 -6.48 4.84
CA SER A 32 7.46 -7.69 5.15
C SER A 32 7.93 -8.88 4.31
N TYR A 33 8.20 -8.68 3.02
CA TYR A 33 8.70 -9.74 2.14
C TYR A 33 10.10 -10.21 2.55
N LEU A 34 11.00 -9.28 2.84
CA LEU A 34 12.37 -9.60 3.27
C LEU A 34 12.41 -10.32 4.63
N LEU A 35 11.68 -9.79 5.62
CA LEU A 35 11.64 -10.36 6.96
C LEU A 35 10.93 -11.72 6.99
N ALA A 36 9.98 -11.98 6.10
CA ALA A 36 9.33 -13.28 6.02
C ALA A 36 10.33 -14.44 5.77
N GLY A 37 11.46 -14.17 5.10
CA GLY A 37 12.52 -15.16 4.88
C GLY A 37 13.29 -15.52 6.15
N ALA A 38 13.44 -14.59 7.08
CA ALA A 38 14.22 -14.78 8.31
C ALA A 38 13.44 -15.49 9.43
N PHE A 39 12.10 -15.41 9.41
CA PHE A 39 11.28 -16.01 10.47
C PHE A 39 11.00 -17.50 10.23
N PRO A 40 11.15 -18.37 11.25
CA PRO A 40 10.76 -19.78 11.16
C PRO A 40 9.25 -19.93 10.99
N LYS A 41 8.81 -21.06 10.44
CA LYS A 41 7.37 -21.35 10.30
C LYS A 41 6.72 -21.41 11.68
N GLY A 42 5.62 -20.69 11.87
CA GLY A 42 4.89 -20.69 13.14
C GLY A 42 3.73 -19.69 13.16
N PRO A 43 2.93 -19.69 14.25
CA PRO A 43 1.76 -18.82 14.38
C PRO A 43 2.10 -17.34 14.25
N VAL A 44 3.23 -16.91 14.84
CA VAL A 44 3.71 -15.51 14.78
C VAL A 44 4.04 -15.11 13.34
N LYS A 45 4.74 -15.98 12.60
CA LYS A 45 5.05 -15.72 11.20
C LYS A 45 3.76 -15.56 10.39
N ASN A 46 2.81 -16.48 10.56
CA ASN A 46 1.55 -16.41 9.83
C ASN A 46 0.77 -15.15 10.20
N PHE A 47 0.76 -14.74 11.47
CA PHE A 47 0.09 -13.52 11.88
C PHE A 47 0.67 -12.27 11.18
N PHE A 48 1.98 -12.04 11.28
CA PHE A 48 2.59 -10.81 10.75
C PHE A 48 2.74 -10.78 9.22
N PHE A 49 2.95 -11.94 8.60
CA PHE A 49 3.29 -12.05 7.18
C PHE A 49 2.17 -12.61 6.31
N SER A 50 1.02 -13.00 6.88
CA SER A 50 -0.14 -13.36 6.07
C SER A 50 -0.60 -12.14 5.28
N ALA A 51 -0.63 -12.29 3.96
CA ALA A 51 -1.01 -11.24 3.04
C ALA A 51 -2.51 -11.32 2.74
N LEU A 52 -3.22 -10.24 3.04
CA LEU A 52 -4.53 -10.01 2.47
C LEU A 52 -4.34 -9.56 1.03
N LYS A 53 -4.81 -10.38 0.08
CA LYS A 53 -4.75 -10.07 -1.34
C LYS A 53 -5.98 -9.25 -1.71
N VAL A 54 -5.78 -7.97 -2.00
CA VAL A 54 -6.82 -7.02 -2.41
C VAL A 54 -6.62 -6.65 -3.87
N GLY A 55 -7.67 -6.77 -4.69
CA GLY A 55 -7.60 -6.41 -6.10
C GLY A 55 -8.55 -7.23 -6.96
N PHE A 56 -8.37 -7.14 -8.27
CA PHE A 56 -9.14 -7.93 -9.22
C PHE A 56 -8.25 -9.01 -9.84
N SER A 57 -8.86 -10.17 -10.06
CA SER A 57 -8.20 -11.28 -10.74
C SER A 57 -7.83 -10.88 -12.16
N THR A 58 -6.78 -11.49 -12.71
CA THR A 58 -6.35 -11.27 -14.08
C THR A 58 -7.50 -11.59 -15.04
N VAL A 59 -7.95 -10.58 -15.78
CA VAL A 59 -8.90 -10.73 -16.88
C VAL A 59 -8.09 -10.90 -18.15
N GLN A 60 -8.27 -12.03 -18.81
CA GLN A 60 -7.71 -12.29 -20.12
C GLN A 60 -8.76 -11.90 -21.16
N VAL A 61 -8.37 -10.99 -22.05
CA VAL A 61 -9.19 -10.60 -23.19
C VAL A 61 -8.49 -11.10 -24.44
N ASP A 62 -9.17 -11.96 -25.18
CA ASP A 62 -8.69 -12.49 -26.45
C ASP A 62 -9.59 -11.99 -27.59
N LEU A 63 -8.99 -11.30 -28.55
CA LEU A 63 -9.64 -10.75 -29.74
C LEU A 63 -9.40 -11.63 -30.98
N GLY A 64 -8.72 -12.77 -30.85
CA GLY A 64 -8.44 -13.73 -31.92
C GLY A 64 -7.17 -13.45 -32.74
N PHE A 65 -6.73 -12.19 -32.83
CA PHE A 65 -5.44 -11.79 -33.43
C PHE A 65 -4.51 -11.08 -32.45
N PHE A 66 -5.04 -10.70 -31.28
CA PHE A 66 -4.32 -10.02 -30.22
C PHE A 66 -4.95 -10.36 -28.88
N SER A 67 -4.12 -10.71 -27.91
CA SER A 67 -4.56 -11.12 -26.58
C SER A 67 -3.80 -10.32 -25.53
N PHE A 68 -4.51 -9.80 -24.53
CA PHE A 68 -3.89 -9.06 -23.43
C PHE A 68 -4.51 -9.46 -22.08
N SER A 69 -3.69 -9.38 -21.04
CA SER A 69 -4.08 -9.72 -19.67
C SER A 69 -3.97 -8.49 -18.79
N LEU A 70 -5.05 -8.14 -18.10
CA LEU A 70 -5.06 -7.05 -17.11
C LEU A 70 -5.40 -7.62 -15.75
N GLY A 71 -4.51 -7.46 -14.79
CA GLY A 71 -4.72 -7.84 -13.39
C GLY A 71 -4.00 -6.88 -12.47
N LEU A 72 -4.63 -6.52 -11.35
CA LEU A 72 -4.01 -5.73 -10.29
C LEU A 72 -4.32 -6.40 -8.95
N SER A 73 -3.27 -6.80 -8.23
CA SER A 73 -3.40 -7.32 -6.87
C SER A 73 -2.35 -6.70 -5.96
N ILE A 74 -2.79 -6.23 -4.80
CA ILE A 74 -1.97 -5.67 -3.74
C ILE A 74 -2.00 -6.66 -2.58
N ASN A 75 -0.81 -7.04 -2.10
CA ASN A 75 -0.66 -7.94 -0.96
C ASN A 75 -0.37 -7.10 0.28
N ILE A 76 -1.36 -6.96 1.16
CA ILE A 76 -1.25 -6.15 2.37
C ILE A 76 -1.07 -7.08 3.56
N THR A 77 0.06 -6.95 4.26
CA THR A 77 0.35 -7.67 5.50
C THR A 77 0.12 -6.77 6.72
N ILE A 78 0.06 -7.37 7.92
CA ILE A 78 -0.01 -6.60 9.18
C ILE A 78 1.18 -5.65 9.30
N LEU A 79 2.38 -6.10 8.92
CA LEU A 79 3.58 -5.25 8.84
C LEU A 79 3.34 -4.04 7.93
N THR A 80 2.76 -4.24 6.76
CA THR A 80 2.44 -3.13 5.83
C THR A 80 1.56 -2.08 6.50
N VAL A 81 0.51 -2.52 7.22
CA VAL A 81 -0.39 -1.61 7.95
C VAL A 81 0.36 -0.83 9.03
N ILE A 82 1.22 -1.50 9.82
CA ILE A 82 2.03 -0.83 10.86
C ILE A 82 2.92 0.25 10.25
N PHE A 83 3.60 -0.04 9.13
CA PHE A 83 4.46 0.93 8.46
C PHE A 83 3.68 2.11 7.84
N ILE A 84 2.45 1.90 7.37
CA ILE A 84 1.56 2.99 6.94
C ILE A 84 1.27 3.93 8.10
N PHE A 85 0.84 3.40 9.26
CA PHE A 85 0.58 4.23 10.43
C PHE A 85 1.84 4.96 10.90
N LEU A 86 2.99 4.28 10.90
CA LEU A 86 4.28 4.88 11.24
C LEU A 86 4.66 6.02 10.29
N ALA A 87 4.51 5.83 8.97
CA ALA A 87 4.81 6.83 7.96
C ALA A 87 3.90 8.06 8.08
N ILE A 88 2.60 7.85 8.28
CA ILE A 88 1.64 8.94 8.52
C ILE A 88 2.00 9.70 9.81
N TYR A 89 2.34 8.98 10.89
CA TYR A 89 2.76 9.61 12.14
C TYR A 89 4.01 10.46 11.97
N LEU A 90 5.01 9.94 11.26
CA LEU A 90 6.26 10.66 10.97
C LEU A 90 5.97 11.93 10.15
N LEU A 91 5.16 11.82 9.10
CA LEU A 91 4.75 12.95 8.23
C LEU A 91 3.80 13.95 8.90
N TYR A 92 3.13 13.54 9.98
CA TYR A 92 2.29 14.45 10.78
C TYR A 92 3.13 15.21 11.80
N LYS A 93 4.20 14.59 12.31
CA LYS A 93 5.12 15.19 13.28
C LYS A 93 6.12 16.14 12.62
N LEU A 94 6.50 15.89 11.36
CA LEU A 94 7.36 16.75 10.55
C LEU A 94 6.63 18.03 10.08
#